data_AF-A0A7J0CQM4-F1
#
_entry.id   AF-A0A7J0CQM4-F1
#
_cell.length_a   1.000
_cell.length_b   1.000
_cell.length_c   1.000
_cell.angle_alpha   90.00
_cell.angle_beta   90.00
_cell.angle_gamma   90.00
#
_symmetry.space_group_name_H-M   'P 1'
#
loop_
_entity.id
_entity.type
_entity.pdbx_description
1 polymer ?
#
loop_
_entity_poly.entity_id
_entity_poly.type
_entity_poly.pdbx_seq_one_letter_code
_entity_poly.pdbx_strand_id
1 'polypeptide(L)'
;MALQDSAERYGVLPELVIGDHGWVCGAGQLGIEAIGPADTDDPALFVGEAEGRVSVVVPLDDGVRSHYYRPLTRYVLHRAGLPS
;
A
#
# COMPACT_ATOMS: atom_id res chain seq x y z
N MET A 1 11.76 11.84 1.74
CA MET A 1 10.62 11.03 1.20
C MET A 1 9.69 10.78 2.37
N ALA A 2 8.36 10.87 2.19
CA ALA A 2 7.39 11.01 3.29
C ALA A 2 7.59 10.02 4.48
N LEU A 3 7.94 8.77 4.20
CA LEU A 3 8.22 7.77 5.23
C LEU A 3 9.54 8.04 5.99
N GLN A 4 10.60 8.42 5.29
CA GLN A 4 11.88 8.80 5.88
C GLN A 4 11.74 10.07 6.75
N ASP A 5 11.01 11.08 6.26
CA ASP A 5 10.72 12.30 7.01
C ASP A 5 9.91 11.99 8.30
N SER A 6 8.99 11.01 8.22
CA SER A 6 8.23 10.54 9.39
C SER A 6 9.13 9.80 10.39
N ALA A 7 10.05 8.95 9.90
CA ALA A 7 11.03 8.25 10.72
C ALA A 7 11.91 9.23 11.53
N GLU A 8 12.42 10.25 10.84
CA GLU A 8 13.25 11.31 11.43
C GLU A 8 12.48 12.09 12.50
N ARG A 9 11.17 12.29 12.31
CA ARG A 9 10.34 13.08 13.22
C ARG A 9 9.87 12.31 14.46
N TYR A 10 9.56 11.02 14.33
CA TYR A 10 8.90 10.24 15.38
C TYR A 10 9.77 9.14 16.01
N GLY A 11 10.95 8.86 15.45
CA GLY A 11 11.94 7.95 16.03
C GLY A 11 11.56 6.46 16.04
N VAL A 12 10.41 6.11 15.46
CA VAL A 12 9.93 4.73 15.33
C VAL A 12 9.47 4.53 13.88
N LEU A 13 10.02 3.50 13.22
CA LEU A 13 9.58 3.06 11.91
C LEU A 13 8.44 2.05 12.06
N PRO A 14 7.43 2.08 11.18
CA PRO A 14 6.40 1.05 11.16
C PRO A 14 7.00 -0.30 10.75
N GLU A 15 6.43 -1.39 11.26
CA GLU A 15 6.79 -2.74 10.82
C GLU A 15 6.12 -3.11 9.48
N LEU A 16 4.96 -2.51 9.20
CA LEU A 16 4.20 -2.68 7.96
C LEU A 16 3.69 -1.33 7.45
N VAL A 17 3.85 -1.08 6.16
CA VAL A 17 3.24 0.04 5.44
C VAL A 17 2.15 -0.49 4.51
N ILE A 18 0.94 0.06 4.67
CA ILE A 18 -0.17 -0.10 3.73
C ILE A 18 -0.45 1.26 3.11
N GLY A 19 -0.27 1.42 1.81
CA GLY A 19 -0.40 2.72 1.18
C GLY A 19 -0.41 2.69 -0.34
N ASP A 20 -0.38 3.89 -0.93
CA ASP A 20 -0.26 4.11 -2.38
C ASP A 20 1.18 3.90 -2.87
N HIS A 21 1.40 4.20 -4.15
CA HIS A 21 2.70 4.00 -4.78
C HIS A 21 3.85 4.76 -4.11
N GLY A 22 3.60 5.96 -3.58
CA GLY A 22 4.62 6.79 -2.94
C GLY A 22 5.07 6.22 -1.59
N TRP A 23 4.13 5.72 -0.80
CA TRP A 23 4.44 5.10 0.50
C TRP A 23 5.04 3.70 0.35
N VAL A 24 4.47 2.88 -0.52
CA VAL A 24 4.88 1.47 -0.69
C VAL A 24 6.26 1.37 -1.33
N CYS A 25 6.53 2.16 -2.39
CA CYS A 25 7.88 2.18 -2.97
C CYS A 25 8.93 2.67 -1.97
N GLY A 26 8.60 3.69 -1.19
CA GLY A 26 9.50 4.21 -0.17
C GLY A 26 9.79 3.21 0.94
N ALA A 27 8.77 2.51 1.42
CA ALA A 27 8.91 1.45 2.43
C ALA A 27 9.77 0.29 1.93
N GLY A 28 9.50 -0.19 0.71
CA GLY A 28 10.27 -1.28 0.11
C GLY A 28 11.75 -0.96 -0.10
N GLN A 29 12.08 0.30 -0.42
CA GLN A 29 13.47 0.76 -0.49
C GLN A 29 14.18 0.80 0.87
N LEU A 30 13.42 1.01 1.94
CA LEU A 30 13.93 1.03 3.32
C LEU A 30 13.91 -0.36 3.97
N GLY A 31 13.49 -1.40 3.25
CA GLY A 31 13.37 -2.77 3.77
C GLY A 31 12.24 -2.95 4.79
N ILE A 32 11.26 -2.02 4.81
CA ILE A 32 10.06 -2.12 5.63
C ILE A 32 9.03 -2.95 4.85
N GLU A 33 8.35 -3.87 5.52
CA GLU A 33 7.30 -4.67 4.88
C GLU A 33 6.23 -3.75 4.31
N ALA A 34 5.88 -3.93 3.04
CA ALA A 34 5.00 -3.02 2.33
C ALA A 34 4.01 -3.78 1.46
N ILE A 35 2.74 -3.36 1.51
CA ILE A 35 1.68 -3.84 0.62
C ILE A 35 0.82 -2.66 0.15
N GLY A 36 0.21 -2.77 -1.02
CA GLY A 36 -0.69 -1.71 -1.47
C GLY A 36 -1.46 -2.00 -2.76
N PRO A 37 -2.51 -1.22 -3.04
CA PRO A 37 -3.13 -1.20 -4.35
C PRO A 37 -2.21 -0.59 -5.40
N ALA A 38 -2.34 -1.00 -6.66
CA ALA A 38 -1.71 -0.35 -7.80
C ALA A 38 -2.61 -0.39 -9.02
N ASP A 39 -2.77 0.75 -9.69
CA ASP A 39 -3.36 0.83 -11.01
C ASP A 39 -2.28 0.50 -12.08
N THR A 40 -2.74 0.15 -13.27
CA THR A 40 -1.94 -0.22 -14.44
C THR A 40 -0.99 0.87 -14.91
N ASP A 41 -1.24 2.14 -14.58
CA ASP A 41 -0.36 3.27 -14.86
C ASP A 41 0.68 3.53 -13.73
N ASP A 42 0.64 2.75 -12.64
CA ASP A 42 1.61 2.74 -11.53
C ASP A 42 2.49 1.46 -11.54
N PRO A 43 3.35 1.24 -12.56
CA PRO A 43 4.11 -0.01 -12.71
C PRO A 43 5.12 -0.25 -11.58
N ALA A 44 5.51 0.80 -10.84
CA ALA A 44 6.55 0.72 -9.83
C ALA A 44 6.25 -0.31 -8.73
N LEU A 45 4.97 -0.49 -8.38
CA LEU A 45 4.56 -1.44 -7.35
C LEU A 45 4.74 -2.87 -7.83
N PHE A 46 4.24 -3.17 -9.02
CA PHE A 46 4.39 -4.49 -9.64
C PHE A 46 5.86 -4.87 -9.84
N VAL A 47 6.71 -3.92 -10.22
CA VAL A 47 8.16 -4.13 -10.29
C VAL A 47 8.72 -4.41 -8.90
N GLY A 48 8.33 -3.61 -7.90
CA GLY A 48 8.75 -3.81 -6.51
C GLY A 48 8.35 -5.18 -5.96
N GLU A 49 7.17 -5.69 -6.30
CA GLU A 49 6.73 -7.05 -5.94
C GLU A 49 7.59 -8.12 -6.61
N ALA A 50 7.80 -7.99 -7.92
CA ALA A 50 8.63 -8.92 -8.68
C ALA A 50 10.09 -8.96 -8.21
N GLU A 51 10.61 -7.85 -7.68
CA GLU A 51 11.95 -7.73 -7.11
C GLU A 51 12.03 -8.13 -5.62
N GLY A 52 10.90 -8.48 -4.99
CA GLY A 52 10.82 -8.83 -3.58
C GLY A 52 11.02 -7.65 -2.62
N ARG A 53 10.83 -6.41 -3.10
CA ARG A 53 10.88 -5.18 -2.29
C ARG A 53 9.49 -4.80 -1.73
N VAL A 54 8.43 -5.26 -2.37
CA VAL A 54 7.04 -5.12 -1.93
C VAL A 54 6.49 -6.53 -1.72
N SER A 55 5.78 -6.77 -0.61
CA SER A 55 5.33 -8.13 -0.28
C SER A 55 4.11 -8.55 -1.08
N VAL A 56 3.18 -7.63 -1.31
CA VAL A 56 1.94 -7.87 -2.06
C VAL A 56 1.50 -6.59 -2.76
N VAL A 57 1.18 -6.71 -4.04
CA VAL A 57 0.49 -5.66 -4.81
C VAL A 57 -0.89 -6.14 -5.20
N VAL A 58 -1.90 -5.31 -4.94
CA VAL A 58 -3.29 -5.60 -5.31
C VAL A 58 -3.63 -4.77 -6.54
N PRO A 59 -3.83 -5.40 -7.73
CA PRO A 59 -4.31 -4.67 -8.90
C PRO A 59 -5.67 -4.03 -8.58
N LEU A 60 -5.75 -2.70 -8.67
CA LEU A 60 -6.94 -1.92 -8.37
C LEU A 60 -6.86 -0.58 -9.11
N ASP A 61 -7.94 -0.20 -9.80
CA ASP A 61 -8.09 1.17 -10.31
C ASP A 61 -8.26 2.11 -9.11
N ASP A 62 -7.23 2.89 -8.82
CA ASP A 62 -7.16 3.78 -7.66
C ASP A 62 -7.51 5.25 -8.02
N GLY A 63 -7.72 5.54 -9.31
CA GLY A 63 -8.13 6.83 -9.85
C GLY A 63 -9.63 7.11 -9.79
N VAL A 64 -10.46 6.13 -9.40
CA VAL A 64 -11.91 6.32 -9.32
C VAL A 64 -12.38 7.07 -8.06
N ARG A 65 -13.60 7.60 -8.13
CA ARG A 65 -14.25 8.26 -6.99
C ARG A 65 -14.38 7.30 -5.82
N SER A 66 -14.08 7.79 -4.61
CA SER A 66 -14.03 7.00 -3.38
C SER A 66 -15.28 6.15 -3.08
N HIS A 67 -16.48 6.61 -3.45
CA HIS A 67 -17.72 5.85 -3.22
C HIS A 67 -17.80 4.55 -4.03
N TYR A 68 -17.06 4.43 -5.13
CA TYR A 68 -16.99 3.19 -5.92
C TYR A 68 -16.22 2.08 -5.20
N TYR A 69 -15.37 2.40 -4.22
CA TYR A 69 -14.71 1.38 -3.40
C TYR A 69 -15.64 0.74 -2.37
N ARG A 70 -16.82 1.30 -2.11
CA ARG A 70 -17.69 0.81 -1.02
C ARG A 70 -18.03 -0.69 -1.10
N PRO A 71 -18.35 -1.29 -2.26
CA PRO A 71 -18.56 -2.73 -2.36
C PRO A 71 -17.29 -3.54 -2.03
N LEU A 72 -16.12 -3.08 -2.50
CA LEU A 72 -14.83 -3.70 -2.21
C LEU A 72 -14.49 -3.61 -0.72
N THR A 73 -14.62 -2.43 -0.11
CA THR A 73 -14.39 -2.23 1.32
C THR A 73 -15.25 -3.17 2.15
N ARG A 74 -16.54 -3.31 1.83
CA ARG A 74 -17.45 -4.25 2.52
C ARG A 74 -17.00 -5.69 2.37
N TYR A 75 -16.61 -6.09 1.16
CA TYR A 75 -16.12 -7.44 0.90
C TYR A 75 -14.87 -7.75 1.74
N VAL A 76 -13.89 -6.84 1.76
CA VAL A 76 -12.63 -7.01 2.51
C VAL A 76 -12.91 -7.08 4.02
N LEU A 77 -13.70 -6.16 4.57
CA LEU A 77 -14.06 -6.15 5.99
C LEU A 77 -14.80 -7.43 6.41
N HIS A 78 -15.76 -7.88 5.59
CA HIS A 78 -16.47 -9.14 5.82
C HIS A 78 -15.51 -10.35 5.81
N ARG A 79 -14.59 -10.42 4.83
CA ARG A 79 -13.58 -11.49 4.77
C ARG A 79 -12.60 -11.47 5.93
N ALA A 80 -12.35 -10.29 6.52
CA ALA A 80 -11.53 -10.12 7.71
C ALA A 80 -12.28 -10.35 9.03
N GLY A 81 -13.59 -10.62 9.00
CA GLY A 81 -14.41 -10.76 10.22
C GLY A 81 -14.64 -9.44 10.96
N LEU A 82 -14.50 -8.31 10.27
CA LEU A 82 -14.68 -6.96 10.81
C LEU A 82 -16.05 -6.39 10.46
N PRO A 83 -16.59 -5.46 11.28
CA PRO A 83 -17.83 -4.76 10.98
C PRO A 83 -17.69 -3.88 9.72
N SER A 84 -18.74 -3.81 8.91
CA SER A 84 -18.80 -3.14 7.59
C SER A 84 -19.75 -1.96 7.52
#